data_AF-A0A4Y2UZT9-F1
#
_entry.id   AF-A0A4Y2UZT9-F1
#
_cell.length_a   1.000
_cell.length_b   1.000
_cell.length_c   1.000
_cell.angle_alpha   90.00
_cell.angle_beta   90.00
_cell.angle_gamma   90.00
#
_symmetry.space_group_name_H-M   'P 1'
#
loop_
_entity.id
_entity.type
_entity.pdbx_description
1 polymer ?
#
loop_
_entity_poly.entity_id
_entity_poly.type
_entity_poly.pdbx_seq_one_letter_code
_entity_poly.pdbx_strand_id
1 'polypeptide(L)'
;MLGFDPTDIVSNHPNVETVVESPLVADPCAHYRVLFLYTYIVAPQIVGDVFAPLLHIVNVTGSDDIATLIHQDSPICVKSELDLFSIPSTQAAIEFGKFVEYFPLSNIRDGSPVEFHISGSGDEYLDLAYSYIHVKAKITKSDGAPLPDNEPVSPVNLFLHSLFSQVDVSLNDRIISSASNTYPYQAYLETLLNYGEDAKKRLLSCEAFFEDDKPYQVDPVSEEACESLKKLYQLMANSRTLDMIGQLHYDKFQQNRLMLNLVDMKIKMIRSKPNFCLFSTNNSE
;
A
#
# COMPACT_ATOMS: atom_id res chain seq x y z
N MET A 1 20.09 34.85 28.63
CA MET A 1 19.96 35.69 29.84
C MET A 1 18.73 36.55 29.64
N LEU A 2 17.65 36.52 30.41
CA LEU A 2 17.31 35.92 31.72
C LEU A 2 15.79 35.71 31.74
N GLY A 3 15.28 34.75 32.51
CA GLY A 3 13.85 34.44 32.65
C GLY A 3 13.32 34.48 34.09
N PHE A 4 12.06 34.00 34.23
CA PHE A 4 11.25 33.62 35.41
C PHE A 4 10.72 34.75 36.35
N ASP A 5 9.41 34.96 36.59
CA ASP A 5 8.28 34.19 37.25
C ASP A 5 8.22 34.48 38.79
N PRO A 6 7.21 34.14 39.65
CA PRO A 6 5.77 33.78 39.56
C PRO A 6 4.85 34.38 40.69
N THR A 7 3.57 33.92 40.72
CA THR A 7 2.69 33.53 41.87
C THR A 7 1.70 34.49 42.58
N ASP A 8 0.41 34.12 42.46
CA ASP A 8 -0.74 34.03 43.42
C ASP A 8 -1.27 35.29 44.18
N ILE A 9 -2.57 35.47 44.54
CA ILE A 9 -3.49 34.64 45.37
C ILE A 9 -4.97 35.16 45.30
N VAL A 10 -5.92 34.22 45.06
CA VAL A 10 -7.19 33.85 45.77
C VAL A 10 -8.31 34.85 46.16
N SER A 11 -9.57 34.43 45.90
CA SER A 11 -10.74 34.28 46.83
C SER A 11 -12.07 34.72 46.18
N ASN A 12 -13.27 34.23 46.51
CA ASN A 12 -13.86 33.06 47.18
C ASN A 12 -15.38 33.12 46.86
N HIS A 13 -16.03 31.97 46.65
CA HIS A 13 -17.46 31.80 46.29
C HIS A 13 -18.48 32.31 47.32
N PRO A 14 -19.78 32.48 46.94
CA PRO A 14 -20.75 31.44 47.29
C PRO A 14 -21.75 31.08 46.18
N ASN A 15 -22.17 29.80 46.18
CA ASN A 15 -23.25 29.25 45.36
C ASN A 15 -24.62 29.78 45.79
N VAL A 16 -25.43 30.22 44.82
CA VAL A 16 -26.90 30.25 44.92
C VAL A 16 -27.44 29.65 43.62
N GLU A 17 -28.03 28.47 43.71
CA GLU A 17 -28.84 27.87 42.65
C GLU A 17 -30.15 28.66 42.52
N THR A 18 -30.33 29.34 41.39
CA THR A 18 -31.64 29.73 40.89
C THR A 18 -31.83 29.08 39.53
N VAL A 19 -32.56 27.96 39.52
CA VAL A 19 -33.09 27.37 38.29
C VAL A 19 -34.11 28.36 37.73
N VAL A 20 -33.71 29.13 36.72
CA VAL A 20 -34.66 29.86 35.87
C VAL A 20 -34.94 28.97 34.67
N GLU A 21 -36.06 28.26 34.70
CA GLU A 21 -36.56 27.60 33.50
C GLU A 21 -36.88 28.66 32.45
N SER A 22 -36.28 28.51 31.27
CA SER A 22 -36.59 29.34 30.11
C SER A 22 -38.04 29.09 29.68
N PRO A 23 -38.85 30.12 29.42
CA PRO A 23 -40.21 29.96 28.89
C PRO A 23 -40.22 29.53 27.41
N LEU A 24 -39.07 29.21 26.83
CA LEU A 24 -38.93 28.87 25.41
C LEU A 24 -38.93 27.34 25.23
N VAL A 25 -40.05 26.83 24.74
CA VAL A 25 -40.19 25.50 24.17
C VAL A 25 -39.58 25.53 22.76
N ALA A 26 -38.63 24.64 22.47
CA ALA A 26 -38.19 24.42 21.09
C ALA A 26 -39.29 23.66 20.34
N ASP A 27 -40.07 24.40 19.57
CA ASP A 27 -40.96 23.85 18.54
C ASP A 27 -40.10 23.33 17.38
N PRO A 28 -40.09 22.01 17.07
CA PRO A 28 -39.28 21.47 15.98
C PRO A 28 -39.84 21.79 14.58
N CYS A 29 -40.97 22.49 14.47
CA CYS A 29 -41.60 22.78 13.19
C CYS A 29 -41.12 24.08 12.55
N ALA A 30 -39.85 24.15 12.15
CA ALA A 30 -39.41 25.07 11.10
C ALA A 30 -38.16 24.53 10.39
N HIS A 31 -38.37 24.03 9.17
CA HIS A 31 -37.38 23.82 8.10
C HIS A 31 -35.99 24.47 8.34
N TYR A 32 -35.04 23.69 8.83
CA TYR A 32 -33.63 24.07 8.73
C TYR A 32 -33.16 23.91 7.28
N ARG A 33 -33.22 25.00 6.53
CA ARG A 33 -32.50 25.17 5.25
C ARG A 33 -31.19 25.90 5.51
N VAL A 34 -30.16 25.26 6.09
CA VAL A 34 -28.72 25.58 5.88
C VAL A 34 -27.81 24.66 6.71
N LEU A 35 -26.69 24.30 6.07
CA LEU A 35 -25.71 23.25 6.31
C LEU A 35 -24.50 23.74 7.15
N PHE A 36 -23.88 22.84 7.93
CA PHE A 36 -22.58 23.07 8.58
C PHE A 36 -21.41 22.90 7.60
N LEU A 37 -20.43 23.81 7.65
CA LEU A 37 -19.20 23.80 6.82
C LEU A 37 -18.09 22.99 7.50
N TYR A 38 -17.65 21.89 6.87
CA TYR A 38 -16.39 21.22 7.17
C TYR A 38 -15.37 21.61 6.10
N THR A 39 -14.26 22.22 6.49
CA THR A 39 -13.29 22.81 5.56
C THR A 39 -11.96 22.07 5.62
N TYR A 40 -11.44 21.70 4.44
CA TYR A 40 -10.04 21.34 4.24
C TYR A 40 -9.41 22.39 3.32
N ILE A 41 -8.23 22.91 3.67
CA ILE A 41 -7.51 23.90 2.86
C ILE A 41 -6.78 23.17 1.75
N VAL A 42 -7.21 23.35 0.49
CA VAL A 42 -6.70 22.57 -0.65
C VAL A 42 -5.41 23.17 -1.24
N ALA A 43 -5.27 24.49 -1.26
CA ALA A 43 -4.03 25.26 -1.44
C ALA A 43 -4.38 26.76 -1.46
N PRO A 44 -3.52 27.67 -0.96
CA PRO A 44 -3.73 29.10 -1.15
C PRO A 44 -3.49 29.51 -2.62
N GLN A 45 -4.36 30.36 -3.15
CA GLN A 45 -4.19 31.02 -4.45
C GLN A 45 -4.23 32.54 -4.23
N ILE A 46 -3.47 33.29 -5.03
CA ILE A 46 -3.45 34.76 -4.97
C ILE A 46 -4.67 35.27 -5.75
N VAL A 47 -5.57 35.97 -5.05
CA VAL A 47 -6.70 36.69 -5.67
C VAL A 47 -6.50 38.17 -5.39
N GLY A 48 -6.02 38.93 -6.39
CA GLY A 48 -5.54 40.30 -6.19
C GLY A 48 -4.20 40.31 -5.45
N ASP A 49 -4.06 41.13 -4.39
CA ASP A 49 -2.85 41.21 -3.55
C ASP A 49 -2.97 40.42 -2.23
N VAL A 50 -4.03 39.60 -2.08
CA VAL A 50 -4.32 38.90 -0.82
C VAL A 50 -4.27 37.39 -1.02
N PHE A 51 -3.54 36.71 -0.13
CA PHE A 51 -3.56 35.26 0.01
C PHE A 51 -4.90 34.83 0.62
N ALA A 52 -5.79 34.23 -0.17
CA ALA A 52 -7.05 33.69 0.31
C ALA A 52 -7.04 32.16 0.21
N PRO A 53 -7.34 31.43 1.30
CA PRO A 53 -7.56 30.00 1.22
C PRO A 53 -8.84 29.73 0.41
N LEU A 54 -8.75 28.89 -0.62
CA LEU A 54 -9.92 28.45 -1.37
C LEU A 54 -10.70 27.41 -0.56
N LEU A 55 -11.99 27.68 -0.35
CA LEU A 55 -12.91 26.79 0.34
C LEU A 55 -13.56 25.84 -0.68
N HIS A 56 -13.37 24.54 -0.50
CA HIS A 56 -14.11 23.54 -1.26
C HIS A 56 -15.47 23.29 -0.60
N ILE A 57 -16.54 23.80 -1.21
CA ILE A 57 -17.91 23.66 -0.72
C ILE A 57 -18.59 22.53 -1.50
N VAL A 58 -19.04 21.49 -0.78
CA VAL A 58 -19.79 20.37 -1.36
C VAL A 58 -21.26 20.53 -1.00
N ASN A 59 -22.14 20.52 -2.01
CA ASN A 59 -23.57 20.55 -1.78
C ASN A 59 -24.07 19.14 -1.45
N VAL A 60 -24.70 18.97 -0.29
CA VAL A 60 -25.28 17.70 0.14
C VAL A 60 -26.79 17.81 -0.07
N THR A 61 -27.33 17.00 -0.97
CA THR A 61 -28.77 16.91 -1.21
C THR A 61 -29.26 15.54 -0.76
N GLY A 62 -30.33 15.49 0.02
CA GLY A 62 -31.07 14.25 0.24
C GLY A 62 -31.90 13.96 -1.00
N SER A 63 -31.67 12.84 -1.68
CA SER A 63 -32.39 12.52 -2.90
C SER A 63 -33.73 11.86 -2.57
N ASP A 64 -34.83 12.54 -2.91
CA ASP A 64 -36.12 11.87 -3.21
C ASP A 64 -36.10 11.25 -4.63
N ASP A 65 -35.04 11.49 -5.41
CA ASP A 65 -34.83 10.93 -6.76
C ASP A 65 -34.02 9.63 -6.72
N ILE A 66 -34.41 8.69 -7.58
CA ILE A 66 -33.84 7.34 -7.71
C ILE A 66 -32.35 7.44 -8.04
N ALA A 67 -31.49 7.25 -7.04
CA ALA A 67 -30.06 7.09 -7.23
C ALA A 67 -29.80 5.86 -8.12
N THR A 68 -29.01 6.02 -9.19
CA THR A 68 -28.61 4.89 -10.03
C THR A 68 -27.58 4.07 -9.26
N LEU A 69 -28.02 2.93 -8.70
CA LEU A 69 -27.14 2.04 -7.96
C LEU A 69 -26.18 1.31 -8.92
N ILE A 70 -24.92 1.13 -8.51
CA ILE A 70 -23.94 0.31 -9.24
C ILE A 70 -24.40 -1.16 -9.28
N HIS A 71 -25.06 -1.62 -8.22
CA HIS A 71 -25.68 -2.94 -8.13
C HIS A 71 -27.09 -2.80 -7.57
N GLN A 72 -28.07 -3.48 -8.16
CA GLN A 72 -29.51 -3.31 -7.83
C GLN A 72 -29.83 -3.60 -6.35
N ASP A 73 -29.13 -4.55 -5.75
CA ASP A 73 -29.33 -4.92 -4.34
C ASP A 73 -28.49 -4.09 -3.34
N SER A 74 -27.69 -3.12 -3.80
CA SER A 74 -26.90 -2.29 -2.88
C SER A 74 -27.78 -1.30 -2.14
N PRO A 75 -27.68 -1.19 -0.80
CA PRO A 75 -28.41 -0.16 -0.06
C PRO A 75 -27.84 1.22 -0.40
N ILE A 76 -28.72 2.23 -0.44
CA ILE A 76 -28.29 3.62 -0.47
C ILE A 76 -27.61 3.92 0.88
N CYS A 77 -26.38 4.42 0.85
CA CYS A 77 -25.65 4.82 2.04
C CYS A 77 -25.29 6.31 1.99
N VAL A 78 -25.33 6.96 3.15
CA VAL A 78 -24.73 8.29 3.35
C VAL A 78 -23.23 8.13 3.55
N LYS A 79 -22.46 9.14 3.11
CA LYS A 79 -21.01 9.17 3.33
C LYS A 79 -20.74 9.18 4.84
N SER A 80 -19.82 8.36 5.33
CA SER A 80 -19.51 8.25 6.76
C SER A 80 -19.15 9.59 7.42
N GLU A 81 -18.49 10.48 6.69
CA GLU A 81 -18.09 11.80 7.19
C GLU A 81 -19.27 12.78 7.35
N LEU A 82 -20.44 12.46 6.77
CA LEU A 82 -21.68 13.20 6.99
C LEU A 82 -22.45 12.68 8.21
N ASP A 83 -22.09 11.51 8.73
CA ASP A 83 -22.76 10.85 9.85
C ASP A 83 -22.08 11.14 11.20
N LEU A 84 -22.00 12.43 11.52
CA LEU A 84 -21.15 13.01 12.58
C LEU A 84 -21.56 12.65 14.01
N PHE A 85 -22.81 12.23 14.20
CA PHE A 85 -23.38 11.92 15.50
C PHE A 85 -23.69 10.43 15.69
N SER A 86 -23.41 9.61 14.67
CA SER A 86 -23.53 8.17 14.81
C SER A 86 -22.44 7.62 15.74
N ILE A 87 -22.82 6.63 16.53
CA ILE A 87 -21.84 5.80 17.22
C ILE A 87 -21.32 4.82 16.17
N PRO A 88 -20.02 4.82 15.85
CA PRO A 88 -19.48 3.90 14.85
C PRO A 88 -19.67 2.45 15.31
N SER A 89 -20.04 1.58 14.39
CA SER A 89 -20.17 0.14 14.68
C SER A 89 -18.81 -0.44 15.05
N THR A 90 -18.80 -1.31 16.06
CA THR A 90 -17.59 -2.05 16.46
C THR A 90 -17.52 -3.36 15.69
N GLN A 91 -16.40 -3.63 15.02
CA GLN A 91 -16.16 -4.93 14.38
C GLN A 91 -15.94 -6.00 15.46
N ALA A 92 -16.89 -6.93 15.59
CA ALA A 92 -16.84 -8.06 16.52
C ALA A 92 -16.79 -9.42 15.82
N ALA A 93 -16.88 -9.46 14.48
CA ALA A 93 -16.95 -10.72 13.72
C ALA A 93 -15.59 -11.40 13.52
N ILE A 94 -14.49 -10.64 13.50
CA ILE A 94 -13.12 -11.19 13.39
C ILE A 94 -12.57 -11.29 14.81
N GLU A 95 -12.54 -12.49 15.36
CA GLU A 95 -12.07 -12.75 16.73
C GLU A 95 -10.54 -12.86 16.81
N PHE A 96 -9.91 -13.46 15.79
CA PHE A 96 -8.48 -13.75 15.76
C PHE A 96 -7.94 -13.85 14.33
N GLY A 97 -6.66 -13.54 14.14
CA GLY A 97 -5.93 -13.71 12.89
C GLY A 97 -4.51 -14.21 13.16
N LYS A 98 -3.96 -14.99 12.22
CA LYS A 98 -2.59 -15.54 12.30
C LYS A 98 -1.91 -15.53 10.93
N PHE A 99 -0.59 -15.43 10.94
CA PHE A 99 0.23 -15.69 9.75
C PHE A 99 0.58 -17.18 9.68
N VAL A 100 0.49 -17.76 8.48
CA VAL A 100 0.87 -19.14 8.20
C VAL A 100 1.90 -19.14 7.09
N GLU A 101 3.03 -19.81 7.31
CA GLU A 101 4.09 -19.92 6.32
C GLU A 101 3.81 -21.08 5.35
N TYR A 102 3.93 -20.81 4.05
CA TYR A 102 3.84 -21.79 2.98
C TYR A 102 5.16 -21.87 2.23
N PHE A 103 5.67 -23.08 2.06
CA PHE A 103 6.91 -23.34 1.32
C PHE A 103 6.62 -23.78 -0.12
N PRO A 104 7.58 -23.60 -1.04
CA PRO A 104 7.45 -24.12 -2.40
C PRO A 104 7.20 -25.64 -2.40
N LEU A 105 6.33 -26.11 -3.29
CA LEU A 105 5.98 -27.52 -3.46
C LEU A 105 7.18 -28.38 -3.88
N SER A 106 8.12 -27.78 -4.59
CA SER A 106 9.31 -28.44 -5.12
C SER A 106 10.55 -27.62 -4.88
N ASN A 107 11.71 -28.28 -4.89
CA ASN A 107 13.00 -27.61 -4.84
C ASN A 107 13.13 -26.62 -5.99
N ILE A 108 13.54 -25.39 -5.67
CA ILE A 108 13.75 -24.31 -6.64
C ILE A 108 14.92 -24.69 -7.54
N ARG A 109 14.68 -24.70 -8.86
CA ARG A 109 15.70 -24.97 -9.90
C ARG A 109 15.63 -23.89 -10.97
N ASP A 110 16.74 -23.69 -11.67
CA ASP A 110 16.75 -22.78 -12.81
C ASP A 110 15.81 -23.27 -13.92
N GLY A 111 15.01 -22.35 -14.46
CA GLY A 111 14.01 -22.62 -15.49
C GLY A 111 12.71 -23.29 -15.03
N SER A 112 12.62 -23.75 -13.78
CA SER A 112 11.38 -24.32 -13.22
C SER A 112 10.54 -23.25 -12.52
N PRO A 113 9.20 -23.25 -12.67
CA PRO A 113 8.34 -22.38 -11.89
C PRO A 113 8.44 -22.67 -10.39
N VAL A 114 8.20 -21.64 -9.58
CA VAL A 114 8.03 -21.77 -8.13
C VAL A 114 6.54 -21.86 -7.85
N GLU A 115 6.10 -22.96 -7.24
CA GLU A 115 4.68 -23.24 -7.01
C GLU A 115 4.38 -23.36 -5.52
N PHE A 116 3.30 -22.70 -5.09
CA PHE A 116 2.75 -22.77 -3.74
C PHE A 116 1.33 -23.30 -3.81
N HIS A 117 0.94 -24.10 -2.82
CA HIS A 117 -0.41 -24.58 -2.65
C HIS A 117 -0.90 -24.25 -1.23
N ILE A 118 -2.01 -23.52 -1.18
CA ILE A 118 -2.68 -23.12 0.05
C ILE A 118 -4.00 -23.88 0.07
N SER A 119 -4.13 -24.83 1.00
CA SER A 119 -5.34 -25.65 1.14
C SER A 119 -6.50 -24.79 1.62
N GLY A 120 -7.64 -24.90 0.95
CA GLY A 120 -8.90 -24.29 1.37
C GLY A 120 -9.62 -25.08 2.47
N SER A 121 -9.11 -26.24 2.88
CA SER A 121 -9.79 -27.18 3.78
C SER A 121 -10.02 -26.69 5.23
N GLY A 122 -9.63 -25.46 5.57
CA GLY A 122 -9.86 -24.87 6.88
C GLY A 122 -11.26 -24.26 7.02
N ASP A 123 -11.66 -23.97 8.26
CA ASP A 123 -12.86 -23.16 8.55
C ASP A 123 -12.55 -21.64 8.54
N GLU A 124 -11.28 -21.30 8.35
CA GLU A 124 -10.76 -19.94 8.38
C GLU A 124 -10.85 -19.27 7.00
N TYR A 125 -11.15 -17.99 7.00
CA TYR A 125 -11.07 -17.16 5.80
C TYR A 125 -9.62 -16.75 5.56
N LEU A 126 -9.22 -16.60 4.29
CA LEU A 126 -7.89 -16.11 3.95
C LEU A 126 -7.90 -14.61 3.76
N ASP A 127 -7.01 -13.92 4.48
CA ASP A 127 -6.75 -12.50 4.29
C ASP A 127 -5.59 -12.29 3.32
N LEU A 128 -5.93 -12.09 2.04
CA LEU A 128 -4.94 -11.88 0.98
C LEU A 128 -4.33 -10.48 1.01
N ALA A 129 -5.00 -9.51 1.65
CA ALA A 129 -4.45 -8.17 1.86
C ALA A 129 -3.27 -8.17 2.83
N TYR A 130 -3.18 -9.20 3.68
CA TYR A 130 -2.06 -9.44 4.58
C TYR A 130 -1.32 -10.75 4.21
N SER A 131 -1.11 -10.97 2.91
CA SER A 131 -0.29 -12.06 2.40
C SER A 131 0.97 -11.51 1.74
N TYR A 132 2.13 -12.06 2.13
CA TYR A 132 3.44 -11.60 1.67
C TYR A 132 4.23 -12.74 1.06
N ILE A 133 4.98 -12.42 0.00
CA ILE A 133 6.03 -13.28 -0.51
C ILE A 133 7.36 -12.90 0.13
N HIS A 134 8.07 -13.90 0.62
CA HIS A 134 9.40 -13.76 1.20
C HIS A 134 10.43 -14.45 0.31
N VAL A 135 11.48 -13.72 -0.09
CA VAL A 135 12.52 -14.20 -0.99
C VAL A 135 13.89 -13.84 -0.48
N LYS A 136 14.78 -14.84 -0.39
CA LYS A 136 16.21 -14.64 -0.20
C LYS A 136 16.94 -14.92 -1.51
N ALA A 137 17.63 -13.92 -2.03
CA ALA A 137 18.34 -14.02 -3.31
C ALA A 137 19.80 -13.60 -3.16
N LYS A 138 20.68 -14.17 -3.97
CA LYS A 138 22.07 -13.73 -4.14
C LYS A 138 22.42 -13.76 -5.62
N ILE A 139 23.31 -12.86 -6.06
CA ILE A 139 23.83 -12.85 -7.42
C ILE A 139 25.16 -13.60 -7.43
N THR A 140 25.33 -14.56 -8.35
CA THR A 140 26.57 -15.32 -8.53
C THR A 140 26.91 -15.37 -10.01
N LYS A 141 28.13 -15.81 -10.32
CA LYS A 141 28.49 -16.20 -11.69
C LYS A 141 27.70 -17.44 -12.12
N SER A 142 27.74 -17.76 -13.42
CA SER A 142 27.06 -18.93 -14.01
C SER A 142 27.57 -20.27 -13.47
N ASP A 143 28.81 -20.32 -12.99
CA ASP A 143 29.42 -21.48 -12.33
C ASP A 143 29.10 -21.56 -10.82
N GLY A 144 28.33 -20.61 -10.29
CA GLY A 144 28.00 -20.49 -8.88
C GLY A 144 29.07 -19.84 -8.01
N ALA A 145 30.20 -19.42 -8.60
CA ALA A 145 31.25 -18.70 -7.88
C ALA A 145 30.77 -17.31 -7.45
N PRO A 146 31.31 -16.79 -6.33
CA PRO A 146 30.98 -15.44 -5.89
C PRO A 146 31.46 -14.39 -6.89
N LEU A 147 30.78 -13.24 -6.91
CA LEU A 147 31.21 -12.08 -7.67
C LEU A 147 32.52 -11.51 -7.09
N PRO A 148 33.48 -11.10 -7.93
CA PRO A 148 34.67 -10.40 -7.46
C PRO A 148 34.31 -9.00 -6.95
N ASP A 149 35.23 -8.39 -6.20
CA ASP A 149 35.09 -7.00 -5.77
C ASP A 149 34.92 -6.07 -6.97
N ASN A 150 33.97 -5.14 -6.87
CA ASN A 150 33.65 -4.15 -7.91
C ASN A 150 33.16 -4.75 -9.25
N GLU A 151 32.63 -5.98 -9.25
CA GLU A 151 31.90 -6.49 -10.42
C GLU A 151 30.68 -5.60 -10.71
N PRO A 152 30.56 -4.98 -11.89
CA PRO A 152 29.52 -4.00 -12.20
C PRO A 152 28.18 -4.69 -12.53
N VAL A 153 27.63 -5.42 -11.56
CA VAL A 153 26.34 -6.11 -11.65
C VAL A 153 25.45 -5.68 -10.49
N SER A 154 24.25 -5.20 -10.82
CA SER A 154 23.27 -4.73 -9.83
C SER A 154 21.88 -5.28 -10.17
N PRO A 155 21.03 -5.59 -9.19
CA PRO A 155 19.63 -5.88 -9.49
C PRO A 155 18.93 -4.66 -10.09
N VAL A 156 17.92 -4.90 -10.92
CA VAL A 156 17.02 -3.81 -11.34
C VAL A 156 16.17 -3.33 -10.16
N ASN A 157 15.60 -2.14 -10.30
CA ASN A 157 14.69 -1.57 -9.31
C ASN A 157 13.47 -2.49 -9.10
N LEU A 158 12.90 -2.47 -7.88
CA LEU A 158 11.82 -3.38 -7.46
C LEU A 158 12.19 -4.86 -7.68
N PHE A 159 13.39 -5.24 -7.23
CA PHE A 159 14.01 -6.53 -7.57
C PHE A 159 13.13 -7.73 -7.19
N LEU A 160 12.42 -7.67 -6.05
CA LEU A 160 11.54 -8.75 -5.59
C LEU A 160 10.53 -9.18 -6.66
N HIS A 161 9.90 -8.21 -7.32
CA HIS A 161 8.91 -8.47 -8.36
C HIS A 161 9.55 -8.70 -9.72
N SER A 162 10.68 -8.04 -10.00
CA SER A 162 11.45 -8.23 -11.23
C SER A 162 12.03 -9.65 -11.38
N LEU A 163 12.16 -10.41 -10.28
CA LEU A 163 12.55 -11.82 -10.31
C LEU A 163 11.58 -12.72 -11.06
N PHE A 164 10.32 -12.32 -11.24
CA PHE A 164 9.28 -13.13 -11.85
C PHE A 164 8.67 -12.42 -13.06
N SER A 165 8.62 -13.10 -14.21
CA SER A 165 8.02 -12.54 -15.43
C SER A 165 6.50 -12.69 -15.42
N GLN A 166 6.00 -13.70 -14.71
CA GLN A 166 4.59 -14.05 -14.63
C GLN A 166 4.28 -14.64 -13.26
N VAL A 167 3.14 -14.23 -12.69
CA VAL A 167 2.58 -14.77 -11.45
C VAL A 167 1.16 -15.20 -11.75
N ASP A 168 0.93 -16.50 -11.79
CA ASP A 168 -0.38 -17.09 -12.00
C ASP A 168 -1.02 -17.46 -10.66
N VAL A 169 -2.26 -17.04 -10.48
CA VAL A 169 -3.07 -17.37 -9.30
C VAL A 169 -4.28 -18.16 -9.78
N SER A 170 -4.50 -19.34 -9.19
CA SER A 170 -5.67 -20.16 -9.46
C SER A 170 -6.46 -20.45 -8.19
N LEU A 171 -7.77 -20.48 -8.31
CA LEU A 171 -8.72 -20.88 -7.27
C LEU A 171 -9.46 -22.14 -7.72
N ASN A 172 -9.42 -23.22 -6.96
CA ASN A 172 -10.01 -24.52 -7.32
C ASN A 172 -9.67 -24.93 -8.77
N ASP A 173 -8.38 -24.87 -9.12
CA ASP A 173 -7.81 -25.17 -10.45
C ASP A 173 -8.25 -24.24 -11.59
N ARG A 174 -9.03 -23.19 -11.31
CA ARG A 174 -9.35 -22.15 -12.27
C ARG A 174 -8.40 -20.98 -12.13
N ILE A 175 -7.60 -20.72 -13.16
CA ILE A 175 -6.75 -19.53 -13.23
C ILE A 175 -7.65 -18.29 -13.22
N ILE A 176 -7.37 -17.37 -12.30
CA ILE A 176 -8.06 -16.08 -12.17
C ILE A 176 -7.16 -14.91 -12.61
N SER A 177 -5.85 -15.12 -12.69
CA SER A 177 -4.90 -14.13 -13.19
C SER A 177 -4.87 -14.07 -14.72
N SER A 178 -4.44 -12.93 -15.25
CA SER A 178 -4.04 -12.86 -16.65
C SER A 178 -2.66 -13.51 -16.82
N ALA A 179 -2.58 -14.59 -17.58
CA ALA A 179 -1.33 -15.28 -17.87
C ALA A 179 -0.50 -14.46 -18.89
N SER A 180 0.18 -13.42 -18.41
CA SER A 180 1.07 -12.58 -19.23
C SER A 180 2.48 -12.47 -18.63
N ASN A 181 3.48 -12.38 -19.49
CA ASN A 181 4.88 -12.16 -19.11
C ASN A 181 5.18 -10.68 -18.77
N THR A 182 4.17 -9.95 -18.28
CA THR A 182 4.24 -8.50 -18.02
C THR A 182 4.08 -8.16 -16.55
N TYR A 183 4.06 -9.15 -15.66
CA TYR A 183 3.97 -8.97 -14.21
C TYR A 183 4.93 -7.90 -13.66
N PRO A 184 6.24 -7.89 -13.99
CA PRO A 184 7.16 -6.94 -13.37
C PRO A 184 6.88 -5.50 -13.79
N TYR A 185 6.36 -5.28 -15.00
CA TYR A 185 5.93 -3.95 -15.44
C TYR A 185 4.66 -3.48 -14.72
N GLN A 186 3.70 -4.39 -14.54
CA GLN A 186 2.50 -4.10 -13.78
C GLN A 186 2.85 -3.73 -12.33
N ALA A 187 3.67 -4.56 -11.67
CA ALA A 187 4.14 -4.30 -10.32
C ALA A 187 4.81 -2.93 -10.22
N TYR A 188 5.75 -2.64 -11.11
CA TYR A 188 6.45 -1.36 -11.11
C TYR A 188 5.53 -0.15 -11.29
N LEU A 189 4.57 -0.22 -12.21
CA LEU A 189 3.61 0.87 -12.43
C LEU A 189 2.67 1.05 -11.24
N GLU A 190 2.18 -0.04 -10.64
CA GLU A 190 1.35 0.03 -9.44
C GLU A 190 2.12 0.61 -8.25
N THR A 191 3.37 0.20 -8.05
CA THR A 191 4.25 0.79 -7.01
C THR A 191 4.41 2.30 -7.21
N LEU A 192 4.63 2.74 -8.46
CA LEU A 192 4.79 4.15 -8.79
C LEU A 192 3.50 4.97 -8.63
N LEU A 193 2.34 4.41 -8.99
CA LEU A 193 1.08 5.14 -9.03
C LEU A 193 0.31 5.09 -7.70
N ASN A 194 0.38 3.97 -6.97
CA ASN A 194 -0.48 3.75 -5.81
C ASN A 194 0.18 4.12 -4.47
N TYR A 195 1.51 4.17 -4.40
CA TYR A 195 2.22 4.46 -3.14
C TYR A 195 2.64 5.93 -3.04
N GLY A 196 2.42 6.49 -1.85
CA GLY A 196 2.92 7.81 -1.48
C GLY A 196 4.44 7.83 -1.26
N GLU A 197 5.02 9.03 -1.24
CA GLU A 197 6.46 9.26 -1.12
C GLU A 197 7.06 8.63 0.15
N ASP A 198 6.35 8.68 1.28
CA ASP A 198 6.80 8.05 2.53
C ASP A 198 6.91 6.53 2.44
N ALA A 199 5.96 5.88 1.76
CA ALA A 199 5.97 4.44 1.58
C ALA A 199 7.09 4.02 0.61
N LYS A 200 7.28 4.78 -0.47
CA LYS A 200 8.38 4.60 -1.44
C LYS A 200 9.77 4.72 -0.80
N LYS A 201 9.94 5.64 0.15
CA LYS A 201 11.21 5.84 0.86
C LYS A 201 11.50 4.81 1.95
N ARG A 202 10.46 4.19 2.53
CA ARG A 202 10.61 3.29 3.70
C ARG A 202 10.14 1.88 3.41
N LEU A 203 8.83 1.67 3.29
CA LEU A 203 8.22 0.35 3.16
C LEU A 203 8.76 -0.42 1.95
N LEU A 204 8.79 0.24 0.79
CA LEU A 204 9.15 -0.40 -0.48
C LEU A 204 10.65 -0.74 -0.59
N SER A 205 11.48 -0.26 0.35
CA SER A 205 12.87 -0.72 0.45
C SER A 205 12.98 -2.22 0.77
N CYS A 206 11.97 -2.81 1.42
CA CYS A 206 11.87 -4.26 1.66
C CYS A 206 11.70 -5.08 0.37
N GLU A 207 11.24 -4.45 -0.72
CA GLU A 207 11.07 -5.04 -2.04
C GLU A 207 12.21 -4.66 -3.00
N ALA A 208 13.26 -4.03 -2.45
CA ALA A 208 14.37 -3.42 -3.17
C ALA A 208 13.91 -2.35 -4.18
N PHE A 209 12.97 -1.50 -3.77
CA PHE A 209 12.61 -0.29 -4.48
C PHE A 209 13.35 0.93 -3.94
N PHE A 210 13.93 1.72 -4.84
CA PHE A 210 14.50 3.03 -4.53
C PHE A 210 14.12 4.00 -5.65
N GLU A 211 13.64 5.21 -5.32
CA GLU A 211 13.29 6.20 -6.34
C GLU A 211 14.52 6.62 -7.15
N ASP A 212 14.38 6.60 -8.47
CA ASP A 212 15.41 7.03 -9.40
C ASP A 212 15.48 8.57 -9.45
N ASP A 213 16.66 9.13 -9.23
CA ASP A 213 16.92 10.57 -9.38
C ASP A 213 17.35 10.97 -10.80
N LYS A 214 17.80 9.99 -11.60
CA LYS A 214 18.30 10.21 -12.96
C LYS A 214 17.80 9.12 -13.92
N PRO A 215 17.39 9.49 -15.14
CA PRO A 215 16.99 8.51 -16.13
C PRO A 215 18.23 7.92 -16.84
N TYR A 216 18.17 6.63 -17.19
CA TYR A 216 19.08 5.94 -18.12
C TYR A 216 20.56 5.84 -17.70
N GLN A 217 20.83 5.12 -16.61
CA GLN A 217 22.19 4.73 -16.24
C GLN A 217 22.27 3.24 -15.96
N VAL A 218 23.25 2.57 -16.56
CA VAL A 218 23.37 1.11 -16.55
C VAL A 218 24.62 0.61 -15.82
N ASP A 219 25.58 1.48 -15.55
CA ASP A 219 26.79 1.13 -14.79
C ASP A 219 26.62 1.53 -13.32
N PRO A 220 26.50 0.56 -12.39
CA PRO A 220 26.37 0.84 -10.96
C PRO A 220 27.66 1.37 -10.30
N VAL A 221 28.81 1.23 -10.95
CA VAL A 221 30.12 1.59 -10.38
C VAL A 221 30.60 2.97 -10.87
N SER A 222 29.98 3.52 -11.91
CA SER A 222 30.23 4.87 -12.40
C SER A 222 29.93 5.93 -11.34
N GLU A 223 30.76 6.98 -11.26
CA GLU A 223 30.53 8.12 -10.35
C GLU A 223 29.22 8.83 -10.66
N GLU A 224 28.86 8.87 -11.95
CA GLU A 224 27.66 9.50 -12.44
C GLU A 224 26.39 8.72 -12.10
N ALA A 225 26.50 7.43 -11.71
CA ALA A 225 25.37 6.52 -11.52
C ALA A 225 24.28 7.08 -10.61
N CYS A 226 23.03 6.72 -10.93
CA CYS A 226 21.85 7.04 -10.14
C CYS A 226 21.97 6.49 -8.71
N GLU A 227 21.49 7.25 -7.72
CA GLU A 227 21.64 6.89 -6.30
C GLU A 227 20.88 5.60 -5.94
N SER A 228 19.74 5.35 -6.58
CA SER A 228 18.99 4.09 -6.46
C SER A 228 19.84 2.89 -6.89
N LEU A 229 20.50 2.97 -8.04
CA LEU A 229 21.31 1.92 -8.61
C LEU A 229 22.54 1.60 -7.75
N LYS A 230 23.19 2.64 -7.20
CA LYS A 230 24.31 2.48 -6.26
C LYS A 230 23.88 1.76 -4.98
N LYS A 231 22.72 2.11 -4.42
CA LYS A 231 22.16 1.43 -3.23
C LYS A 231 21.86 -0.03 -3.52
N LEU A 232 21.18 -0.32 -4.63
CA LEU A 232 20.86 -1.67 -5.08
C LEU A 232 22.12 -2.53 -5.26
N TYR A 233 23.16 -1.95 -5.87
CA TYR A 233 24.45 -2.60 -6.04
C TYR A 233 25.07 -2.96 -4.68
N GLN A 234 25.11 -2.01 -3.74
CA GLN A 234 25.70 -2.22 -2.41
C GLN A 234 25.01 -3.33 -1.60
N LEU A 235 23.71 -3.54 -1.80
CA LEU A 235 22.94 -4.58 -1.12
C LEU A 235 23.38 -6.00 -1.51
N MET A 236 23.86 -6.19 -2.74
CA MET A 236 24.16 -7.52 -3.31
C MET A 236 25.60 -7.69 -3.81
N ALA A 237 26.44 -6.67 -3.71
CA ALA A 237 27.86 -6.72 -4.04
C ALA A 237 28.55 -7.92 -3.36
N ASN A 238 29.52 -8.51 -4.03
CA ASN A 238 30.29 -9.66 -3.54
C ASN A 238 29.42 -10.87 -3.19
N SER A 239 28.32 -11.07 -3.92
CA SER A 239 27.35 -12.16 -3.71
C SER A 239 26.70 -12.16 -2.32
N ARG A 240 26.50 -10.99 -1.72
CA ARG A 240 25.69 -10.86 -0.51
C ARG A 240 24.26 -11.35 -0.76
N THR A 241 23.71 -12.03 0.23
CA THR A 241 22.31 -12.47 0.18
C THR A 241 21.42 -11.33 0.64
N LEU A 242 20.49 -10.92 -0.21
CA LEU A 242 19.45 -9.96 0.09
C LEU A 242 18.18 -10.71 0.50
N ASP A 243 17.60 -10.26 1.60
CA ASP A 243 16.37 -10.77 2.18
C ASP A 243 15.25 -9.75 1.90
N MET A 244 14.19 -10.18 1.20
CA MET A 244 13.14 -9.32 0.68
C MET A 244 11.77 -9.86 1.05
N ILE A 245 10.84 -8.96 1.31
CA ILE A 245 9.44 -9.29 1.58
C ILE A 245 8.52 -8.23 1.00
N GLY A 246 7.43 -8.65 0.40
CA GLY A 246 6.48 -7.77 -0.27
C GLY A 246 5.17 -8.45 -0.59
N GLN A 247 4.19 -7.67 -1.01
CA GLN A 247 2.88 -8.20 -1.41
C GLN A 247 2.86 -8.52 -2.90
N LEU A 248 2.07 -9.52 -3.33
CA LEU A 248 1.90 -9.78 -4.76
C LEU A 248 1.06 -8.69 -5.42
N HIS A 249 1.54 -8.21 -6.58
CA HIS A 249 0.84 -7.23 -7.41
C HIS A 249 -0.24 -7.90 -8.25
N TYR A 250 -1.34 -8.25 -7.58
CA TYR A 250 -2.52 -8.83 -8.20
C TYR A 250 -3.77 -8.38 -7.44
N ASP A 251 -4.84 -8.05 -8.17
CA ASP A 251 -6.05 -7.39 -7.64
C ASP A 251 -6.60 -8.03 -6.36
N LYS A 252 -6.56 -9.37 -6.25
CA LYS A 252 -7.08 -10.09 -5.08
C LYS A 252 -6.27 -9.86 -3.80
N PHE A 253 -4.98 -9.59 -3.93
CA PHE A 253 -4.11 -9.22 -2.81
C PHE A 253 -4.27 -7.74 -2.45
N GLN A 254 -4.79 -6.89 -3.33
CA GLN A 254 -4.92 -5.45 -3.10
C GLN A 254 -6.30 -5.01 -2.60
N GLN A 255 -7.23 -5.95 -2.36
CA GLN A 255 -8.55 -5.66 -1.80
C GLN A 255 -8.66 -6.15 -0.35
N ASN A 256 -9.34 -5.38 0.49
CA ASN A 256 -9.60 -5.72 1.90
C ASN A 256 -10.73 -6.76 2.07
N ARG A 257 -10.99 -7.60 1.07
CA ARG A 257 -12.04 -8.64 1.13
C ARG A 257 -11.40 -9.98 1.44
N LEU A 258 -11.84 -10.58 2.53
CA LEU A 258 -11.48 -11.94 2.90
C LEU A 258 -11.95 -12.92 1.82
N MET A 259 -11.09 -13.87 1.50
CA MET A 259 -11.42 -14.99 0.63
C MET A 259 -12.10 -16.08 1.44
N LEU A 260 -13.19 -16.62 0.88
CA LEU A 260 -13.97 -17.69 1.48
C LEU A 260 -13.11 -18.94 1.71
N ASN A 261 -13.45 -19.68 2.75
CA ASN A 261 -12.92 -21.01 2.98
C ASN A 261 -13.39 -22.01 1.91
N LEU A 262 -12.85 -23.23 1.95
CA LEU A 262 -13.15 -24.33 1.01
C LEU A 262 -12.78 -24.02 -0.45
N VAL A 263 -11.87 -23.07 -0.66
CA VAL A 263 -11.32 -22.73 -1.97
C VAL A 263 -9.81 -22.89 -1.93
N ASP A 264 -9.30 -23.87 -2.65
CA ASP A 264 -7.87 -24.11 -2.79
C ASP A 264 -7.26 -23.01 -3.64
N MET A 265 -6.15 -22.44 -3.16
CA MET A 265 -5.35 -21.50 -3.93
C MET A 265 -4.05 -22.15 -4.37
N LYS A 266 -3.65 -21.89 -5.62
CA LYS A 266 -2.29 -22.18 -6.11
C LYS A 266 -1.71 -20.90 -6.68
N ILE A 267 -0.46 -20.64 -6.32
CA ILE A 267 0.33 -19.52 -6.84
C ILE A 267 1.50 -20.14 -7.60
N LYS A 268 1.65 -19.80 -8.87
CA LYS A 268 2.72 -20.28 -9.74
C LYS A 268 3.49 -19.08 -10.27
N MET A 269 4.79 -19.06 -10.02
CA MET A 269 5.65 -17.95 -10.39
C MET A 269 6.71 -18.40 -11.40
N ILE A 270 6.74 -17.75 -12.55
CA ILE A 270 7.71 -18.02 -13.61
C ILE A 270 8.84 -17.01 -13.48
N ARG A 271 10.09 -17.49 -13.41
CA ARG A 271 11.27 -16.64 -13.23
C ARG A 271 11.56 -15.80 -14.47
N SER A 272 11.90 -14.53 -14.25
CA SER A 272 12.44 -13.65 -15.28
C SER A 272 13.80 -14.14 -15.78
N LYS A 273 14.14 -13.75 -17.01
CA LYS A 273 15.49 -13.94 -17.55
C LYS A 273 16.48 -13.06 -16.76
N PRO A 274 17.73 -13.51 -16.52
CA PRO A 274 18.74 -12.71 -15.85
C PRO A 274 18.93 -11.31 -16.44
N ASN A 275 18.92 -11.19 -17.78
CA ASN A 275 19.08 -9.90 -18.49
C ASN A 275 17.94 -8.90 -18.22
N PHE A 276 16.79 -9.38 -17.73
CA PHE A 276 15.68 -8.51 -17.35
C PHE A 276 15.83 -8.03 -15.91
N CYS A 277 16.23 -8.90 -14.98
CA CYS A 277 16.27 -8.58 -13.55
C CYS A 277 17.63 -8.10 -13.04
N LEU A 278 18.67 -8.10 -13.88
CA LEU A 278 20.01 -7.62 -13.55
C LEU A 278 20.51 -6.60 -14.58
N PHE A 279 21.11 -5.52 -14.10
CA PHE A 279 21.97 -4.63 -14.87
C PHE A 279 23.41 -5.13 -14.84
N SER A 280 24.04 -5.23 -16.01
CA SER A 280 25.47 -5.47 -16.16
C SER A 280 26.00 -4.70 -17.36
N THR A 281 27.18 -4.12 -17.25
CA THR A 281 27.89 -3.47 -18.38
C THR A 281 28.29 -4.46 -19.48
N ASN A 282 28.34 -5.76 -19.16
CA ASN A 282 28.64 -6.84 -20.09
C ASN A 282 27.40 -7.42 -20.80
N ASN A 283 26.21 -6.82 -20.62
CA ASN A 283 25.02 -7.19 -21.37
C ASN A 283 25.09 -6.63 -22.81
N SER A 284 26.16 -6.93 -23.53
CA SER A 284 26.23 -6.80 -24.99
C SER A 284 25.71 -8.11 -25.59
N GLU A 285 24.45 -8.06 -26.03
CA GLU A 285 23.70 -9.06 -26.84
C GLU A 285 23.60 -10.50 -26.32
#